data_AF-A0A183D7A9-F1
#
_entry.id   AF-A0A183D7A9-F1
#
_cell.length_a   1.000
_cell.length_b   1.000
_cell.length_c   1.000
_cell.angle_alpha   90.00
_cell.angle_beta   90.00
_cell.angle_gamma   90.00
#
_symmetry.space_group_name_H-M   'P 1'
#
loop_
_entity.id
_entity.type
_entity.pdbx_description
1 polymer ?
#
loop_
_entity_poly.entity_id
_entity_poly.type
_entity_poly.pdbx_seq_one_letter_code
_entity_poly.pdbx_strand_id
1 'polypeptide(L)' 'MPKEKIIIGIPTYGQGWTLKDPSKTAIGSEGSGKSAPSTTNPDGGTASYWEASAFTLLPLMLKAVVVDFNECVVIDL' A
#
# COMPACT_ATOMS: atom_id res chain seq x y z
N MET A 1 -28.43 -7.91 12.96
CA MET A 1 -28.64 -6.62 12.26
C MET A 1 -29.30 -6.91 10.91
N PRO A 2 -30.30 -6.13 10.48
CA PRO A 2 -30.85 -6.23 9.12
C PRO A 2 -29.78 -5.89 8.09
N LYS A 3 -29.75 -6.61 6.96
CA LYS A 3 -28.69 -6.48 5.95
C LYS A 3 -28.67 -5.09 5.32
N GLU A 4 -29.84 -4.46 5.19
CA GLU A 4 -30.03 -3.14 4.57
C GLU A 4 -29.45 -2.00 5.43
N LYS A 5 -29.08 -2.30 6.67
CA LYS A 5 -28.46 -1.34 7.61
C LYS A 5 -26.95 -1.54 7.75
N ILE A 6 -26.36 -2.48 7.03
CA ILE A 6 -24.92 -2.69 7.02
C ILE A 6 -24.32 -1.78 5.96
N ILE A 7 -23.61 -0.75 6.41
CA ILE A 7 -22.84 0.12 5.54
C ILE A 7 -21.41 -0.44 5.45
N ILE A 8 -20.99 -0.81 4.24
CA ILE A 8 -19.63 -1.25 3.96
C ILE A 8 -18.83 -0.03 3.49
N GLY A 9 -17.79 0.34 4.24
CA GLY A 9 -16.86 1.37 3.81
C GLY A 9 -15.82 0.77 2.88
N ILE A 10 -15.69 1.32 1.67
CA ILE A 10 -14.64 0.94 0.72
C ILE A 10 -13.53 2.00 0.84
N PRO A 11 -12.31 1.64 1.27
CA PRO A 11 -11.25 2.62 1.46
C PRO A 11 -10.67 3.06 0.11
N THR A 12 -10.36 4.35 0.00
CA THR A 12 -9.68 4.95 -1.18
C THR A 12 -8.18 5.18 -0.94
N TYR A 13 -7.64 4.56 0.11
CA TYR A 13 -6.22 4.59 0.49
C TYR A 13 -5.74 3.17 0.79
N GLY A 14 -4.45 2.90 0.57
CA GLY A 14 -3.78 1.67 0.96
C GLY A 14 -2.91 1.87 2.20
N GLN A 15 -2.66 0.79 2.94
CA GLN A 15 -1.65 0.76 4.01
C GLN A 15 -0.38 0.06 3.52
N GLY A 16 0.77 0.57 3.94
CA GLY A 16 2.07 0.08 3.48
C GLY A 16 3.04 -0.19 4.61
N TRP A 17 3.92 -1.16 4.37
CA TRP A 17 5.03 -1.50 5.27
C TRP A 17 6.34 -1.60 4.49
N THR A 18 7.42 -1.18 5.14
CA THR A 18 8.78 -1.47 4.67
C THR A 18 9.13 -2.90 5.07
N LEU A 19 9.49 -3.71 4.08
CA LEU A 19 9.90 -5.10 4.27
C LEU A 19 11.29 -5.15 4.89
N LYS A 20 11.50 -6.08 5.83
CA LYS A 20 12.82 -6.35 6.40
C LYS A 20 13.72 -7.08 5.41
N ASP A 21 13.12 -7.94 4.58
CA ASP A 21 13.79 -8.66 3.49
C ASP A 21 13.10 -8.29 2.16
N PRO A 22 13.77 -7.53 1.28
CA PRO A 22 13.23 -7.11 -0.01
C PRO A 22 12.84 -8.27 -0.94
N SER A 23 13.44 -9.45 -0.72
CA SER A 23 13.16 -10.63 -1.52
C SER A 23 11.87 -11.35 -1.10
N LYS A 24 11.32 -11.01 0.07
CA LYS A 24 10.11 -11.63 0.65
C LYS A 24 8.94 -10.66 0.56
N THR A 25 8.24 -10.68 -0.57
CA THR A 25 7.08 -9.83 -0.85
C THR A 25 5.74 -10.54 -0.67
N ALA A 26 5.73 -11.75 -0.11
CA ALA A 26 4.52 -12.50 0.14
C ALA A 26 3.68 -11.86 1.25
N ILE A 27 2.36 -12.07 1.23
CA ILE A 27 1.45 -11.65 2.30
C ILE A 27 1.91 -12.29 3.61
N GLY A 28 2.10 -11.47 4.65
CA GLY A 28 2.59 -11.91 5.95
C GLY A 28 4.11 -11.92 6.11
N SER A 29 4.87 -11.36 5.16
CA SER A 29 6.33 -11.18 5.30
C SER A 29 6.68 -10.18 6.41
N GLU A 30 7.83 -10.36 7.05
CA GLU A 30 8.28 -9.48 8.15
C GLU A 30 8.50 -8.05 7.66
N GLY A 31 7.71 -7.11 8.20
CA GLY A 31 7.93 -5.68 8.06
C GLY A 31 8.86 -5.13 9.14
N SER A 32 9.71 -4.18 8.78
CA SER A 32 10.53 -3.42 9.73
C SER A 32 9.77 -2.23 10.33
N GLY A 33 8.77 -1.71 9.62
CA GLY A 33 7.99 -0.55 10.05
C GLY A 33 6.99 -0.06 9.01
N LYS A 34 6.47 1.15 9.24
CA LYS A 34 5.59 1.86 8.30
C LYS A 34 6.32 2.11 6.97
N SER A 35 5.62 2.07 5.85
CA SER A 35 6.17 2.49 4.56
C SER A 35 6.62 3.95 4.58
N ALA A 36 7.43 4.32 3.59
CA ALA A 36 7.88 5.68 3.38
C ALA A 36 6.72 6.70 3.39
N PRO A 37 7.00 7.94 3.82
CA PRO A 37 6.06 9.06 3.71
C PRO A 37 5.47 9.21 2.31
N SER A 38 4.16 9.43 2.23
CA SER A 38 3.49 9.82 0.99
C SER A 38 3.21 11.33 0.98
N THR A 39 2.84 11.88 -0.18
CA THR A 39 2.47 13.31 -0.30
C THR A 39 1.27 13.67 0.59
N THR A 40 0.38 12.70 0.80
CA THR A 40 -0.83 12.85 1.61
C THR A 40 -0.54 12.57 3.10
N ASN A 41 0.39 11.67 3.41
CA ASN A 41 0.71 11.26 4.77
C ASN A 41 2.22 11.35 5.05
N PRO A 42 2.70 12.48 5.61
CA PRO A 42 4.12 12.69 5.88
C PRO A 42 4.68 11.76 6.96
N ASP A 43 3.83 11.19 7.81
CA ASP A 43 4.23 10.20 8.85
C ASP A 43 4.41 8.78 8.30
N GLY A 44 4.13 8.55 7.01
CA GLY A 44 4.25 7.26 6.34
C GLY A 44 3.19 6.22 6.73
N GLY A 45 3.25 5.08 6.05
CA GLY A 45 2.37 3.93 6.28
C GLY A 45 1.02 3.95 5.58
N THR A 46 0.63 5.04 4.92
CA THR A 46 -0.59 5.12 4.12
C THR A 46 -0.35 5.91 2.83
N ALA A 47 -0.98 5.46 1.74
CA ALA A 47 -0.91 6.14 0.45
C ALA A 47 -2.31 6.22 -0.19
N SER A 48 -2.61 7.36 -0.80
CA SER A 48 -3.87 7.61 -1.50
C SER A 48 -3.88 6.92 -2.87
N TYR A 49 -5.06 6.54 -3.38
CA TYR A 49 -5.21 5.93 -4.71
C TYR A 49 -4.55 6.72 -5.85
N TRP A 50 -4.60 8.05 -5.80
CA TRP A 50 -3.98 8.91 -6.81
C TRP A 50 -2.43 8.88 -6.76
N GLU A 51 -1.84 8.61 -5.58
CA GLU A 51 -0.39 8.49 -5.41
C GLU A 51 0.12 7.17 -5.99
N ALA A 52 -0.65 6.09 -5.80
CA ALA A 52 -0.34 4.79 -6.40
C ALA A 52 -0.33 4.86 -7.95
N SER A 53 -1.24 5.63 -8.53
CA SER A 53 -1.32 5.82 -9.99
C SER A 53 -0.26 6.78 -10.53
N ALA A 54 0.12 7.80 -9.77
CA ALA A 54 1.27 8.63 -10.10
C ALA A 54 2.59 7.83 -10.09
N PHE A 55 2.72 6.88 -9.16
CA PHE A 55 3.91 6.02 -9.06
C PHE A 55 4.08 5.10 -10.29
N THR A 56 2.97 4.66 -10.90
CA THR A 56 2.99 3.83 -12.12
C THR A 56 3.34 4.55 -13.42
N LEU A 57 3.43 5.89 -13.42
CA LEU A 57 3.69 6.68 -14.64
C LEU A 57 5.18 6.94 -14.90
N LEU A 58 6.10 6.48 -14.04
CA LEU A 58 7.52 6.39 -14.38
C LEU A 58 7.78 5.09 -15.17
N PRO A 59 8.23 5.15 -16.43
CA PRO A 59 8.40 3.96 -17.26
C PRO A 59 9.76 3.33 -17.01
N LEU A 60 9.89 2.46 -15.99
CA LEU A 60 10.79 1.29 -16.02
C LEU A 60 10.54 0.42 -14.78
N MET A 61 10.57 -0.90 -14.99
CA MET A 61 10.50 -1.98 -13.98
C MET A 61 9.09 -2.47 -13.62
N LEU A 62 8.60 -3.29 -14.56
CA LEU A 62 7.77 -4.47 -14.34
C LEU A 62 7.94 -5.12 -12.94
N LYS A 63 6.97 -4.93 -12.05
CA LYS A 63 6.53 -5.86 -10.98
C LYS A 63 5.23 -5.33 -10.36
N ALA A 64 4.25 -6.20 -10.23
CA ALA A 64 2.94 -5.92 -9.65
C ALA A 64 3.09 -5.24 -8.27
N VAL A 65 2.52 -4.03 -8.11
CA VAL A 65 2.32 -3.30 -6.84
C VAL A 65 3.39 -3.60 -5.77
N VAL A 66 4.63 -3.26 -6.11
CA VAL A 66 5.78 -3.14 -5.20
C VAL A 66 6.20 -1.68 -5.35
N VAL A 67 5.81 -0.85 -4.38
CA VAL A 67 5.92 0.63 -4.46
C VAL A 67 7.36 1.10 -4.23
N ASP A 68 8.25 0.19 -3.84
CA ASP A 68 9.70 0.31 -4.01
C ASP A 68 10.25 -1.11 -3.84
N PHE A 69 11.45 -1.48 -4.30
CA PHE A 69 11.96 -2.86 -4.16
C PHE A 69 11.93 -3.41 -2.70
N ASN A 70 11.70 -2.54 -1.71
CA ASN A 70 11.60 -2.85 -0.29
C ASN A 70 10.21 -2.59 0.33
N GLU A 71 9.17 -2.19 -0.42
CA GLU A 71 7.88 -1.78 0.14
C GLU A 71 6.69 -2.54 -0.47
N CYS A 72 5.86 -3.10 0.41
CA CYS A 72 4.61 -3.75 0.05
C CYS A 72 3.43 -2.89 0.53
N VAL A 73 2.54 -2.53 -0.39
CA VAL A 73 1.29 -1.83 -0.08
C VAL A 73 0.15 -2.83 -0.15
N VAL A 74 -0.49 -3.10 0.98
CA VAL A 74 -1.72 -3.88 1.03
C VAL A 74 -2.87 -2.91 0.82
N ILE A 75 -3.54 -3.08 -0.31
CA ILE A 75 -4.81 -2.43 -0.59
C ILE A 75 -5.87 -3.36 -0.02
N ASP A 76 -6.35 -3.08 1.19
CA ASP A 76 -7.57 -3.71 1.67
C ASP A 76 -8.73 -3.22 0.77
N LEU A 77 -9.40 -4.16 0.10
CA LEU A 77 -10.62 -3.91 -0.70
C LEU A 77 -11.86 -4.24 0.13
#